data_AF-A0A966PA58-F1
#
_entry.id   AF-A0A966PA58-F1
#
_cell.length_a   1.000
_cell.length_b   1.000
_cell.length_c   1.000
_cell.angle_alpha   90.00
_cell.angle_beta   90.00
_cell.angle_gamma   90.00
#
_symmetry.space_group_name_H-M   'P 1'
#
loop_
_entity.id
_entity.type
_entity.pdbx_description
1 polymer ?
#
loop_
_entity_poly.entity_id
_entity_poly.type
_entity_poly.pdbx_seq_one_letter_code
_entity_poly.pdbx_strand_id
1 'polypeptide(L)'
;MALFGGMTVLSANGVRYTFAASTNEVPDVVVTLVLRGGFDGLSAVVPTDEALMRKVRGGIFIPNSSLIPLDREFGLHPALKRFLPLWEAKELAIVNTIGAPTHSRSHFDEIADVAYAAYGEKDKRSGWMARFLDVTGSGSVVQSVGIGSTTKQLVGGKVAPVNVNAINNFRLDSIYGYRAEDLAGFIDETHGRWTNVWATQAKSTIRALDEIAKAGAIRSNVTYPSTGTGQRFRDVAALLKAGIGVRA
;
A
#
# COMPACT_ATOMS: atom_id res chain seq x y z
N MET A 1 -6.34 17.11 19.48
CA MET A 1 -5.35 16.08 19.85
C MET A 1 -6.04 14.73 19.71
N ALA A 2 -5.99 14.15 18.52
CA ALA A 2 -6.55 12.83 18.26
C ALA A 2 -5.39 11.90 17.94
N LEU A 3 -5.10 10.99 18.87
CA LEU A 3 -4.15 9.91 18.67
C LEU A 3 -4.75 8.94 17.66
N PHE A 4 -4.18 8.86 16.46
CA PHE A 4 -4.49 7.82 15.50
C PHE A 4 -3.38 6.76 15.56
N GLY A 5 -3.68 5.67 16.24
CA GLY A 5 -2.83 4.49 16.31
C GLY A 5 -3.73 3.29 16.53
N GLY A 6 -3.74 2.36 15.57
CA GLY A 6 -4.33 1.04 15.78
C GLY A 6 -3.54 0.34 16.88
N MET A 7 -4.11 0.29 18.08
CA MET A 7 -3.50 -0.37 19.23
C MET A 7 -3.95 -1.83 19.26
N THR A 8 -3.01 -2.74 19.01
CA THR A 8 -3.22 -4.17 19.24
C THR A 8 -3.07 -4.46 20.73
N VAL A 9 -4.17 -4.77 21.41
CA VAL A 9 -4.12 -5.24 22.81
C VAL A 9 -4.07 -6.76 22.79
N LEU A 10 -2.95 -7.33 23.22
CA LEU A 10 -2.83 -8.75 23.51
C LEU A 10 -3.59 -9.05 24.80
N SER A 11 -4.69 -9.79 24.70
CA SER A 11 -5.34 -10.41 25.85
C SER A 11 -5.11 -11.92 25.80
N ALA A 12 -5.14 -12.58 26.97
CA ALA A 12 -4.87 -14.00 27.14
C ALA A 12 -5.77 -14.94 26.28
N ASN A 13 -6.80 -14.42 25.61
CA ASN A 13 -7.77 -15.19 24.81
C ASN A 13 -7.84 -14.80 23.33
N GLY A 14 -6.80 -14.14 22.77
CA GLY A 14 -6.67 -13.89 21.32
C GLY A 14 -6.68 -12.42 20.90
N VAL A 15 -6.43 -12.19 19.60
CA VAL A 15 -6.37 -10.86 18.97
C VAL A 15 -7.79 -10.30 18.82
N ARG A 16 -8.10 -9.22 19.55
CA ARG A 16 -9.31 -8.42 19.29
C ARG A 16 -8.95 -7.25 18.37
N TYR A 17 -9.57 -7.20 17.19
CA TYR A 17 -9.53 -6.04 16.32
C TYR A 17 -10.46 -4.96 16.88
N THR A 18 -9.92 -3.76 17.14
CA THR A 18 -10.73 -2.56 17.41
C THR A 18 -10.69 -1.69 16.18
N PHE A 19 -11.87 -1.44 15.60
CA PHE A 19 -12.01 -0.46 14.51
C PHE A 19 -12.35 0.89 15.13
N ALA A 20 -11.76 1.97 14.60
CA ALA A 20 -12.19 3.31 14.93
C ALA A 20 -13.66 3.51 14.49
N ALA A 21 -14.39 4.38 15.19
CA ALA A 21 -15.77 4.71 14.83
C ALA A 21 -15.81 5.29 13.40
N SER A 22 -16.81 4.89 12.60
CA SER A 22 -17.00 5.45 11.26
C SER A 22 -17.35 6.94 11.36
N THR A 23 -16.49 7.81 10.86
CA THR A 23 -16.79 9.22 10.65
C THR A 23 -17.26 9.44 9.20
N ASN A 24 -18.02 10.50 8.94
CA ASN A 24 -18.40 10.93 7.58
C ASN A 24 -17.23 11.63 6.84
N GLU A 25 -15.99 11.43 7.30
CA GLU A 25 -14.79 12.01 6.68
C GLU A 25 -14.29 11.12 5.55
N VAL A 26 -13.40 11.66 4.71
CA VAL A 26 -12.70 10.90 3.66
C VAL A 26 -12.15 9.62 4.31
N PRO A 27 -12.49 8.42 3.82
CA PRO A 27 -12.11 7.18 4.47
C PRO A 27 -10.58 7.10 4.61
N ASP A 28 -10.12 6.61 5.77
CA ASP A 28 -8.70 6.33 6.00
C ASP A 28 -8.14 5.46 4.88
N VAL A 29 -6.99 5.86 4.33
CA VAL A 29 -6.31 5.14 3.25
C VAL A 29 -5.00 4.55 3.76
N VAL A 30 -4.82 3.25 3.51
CA VAL A 30 -3.58 2.54 3.84
C VAL A 30 -2.67 2.55 2.62
N VAL A 31 -1.50 3.18 2.73
CA VAL A 31 -0.47 3.13 1.69
C VAL A 31 0.61 2.14 2.07
N THR A 32 0.72 1.04 1.34
CA THR A 32 1.76 0.01 1.58
C THR A 32 2.92 0.17 0.60
N LEU A 33 4.10 0.50 1.11
CA LEU A 33 5.34 0.56 0.32
C LEU A 33 6.11 -0.76 0.44
N VAL A 34 6.24 -1.48 -0.68
CA VAL A 34 7.03 -2.71 -0.75
C VAL A 34 8.39 -2.41 -1.34
N LEU A 35 9.43 -2.48 -0.50
CA LEU A 35 10.81 -2.31 -0.93
C LEU A 35 11.38 -3.66 -1.39
N ARG A 36 11.50 -3.85 -2.72
CA ARG A 36 12.26 -4.98 -3.27
C ARG A 36 13.74 -4.62 -3.38
N GLY A 37 14.61 -5.60 -3.15
CA GLY A 37 16.06 -5.42 -3.33
C GLY A 37 16.89 -5.54 -2.05
N GLY A 38 16.33 -6.14 -0.98
CA GLY A 38 17.10 -6.45 0.23
C GLY A 38 17.33 -5.23 1.13
N PHE A 39 16.26 -4.52 1.50
CA PHE A 39 16.35 -3.47 2.51
C PHE A 39 16.84 -4.06 3.84
N ASP A 40 17.98 -3.57 4.31
CA ASP A 40 18.64 -4.06 5.51
C ASP A 40 18.17 -3.29 6.74
N GLY A 41 17.14 -3.81 7.41
CA GLY A 41 16.54 -3.18 8.58
C GLY A 41 17.53 -2.91 9.72
N LEU A 42 18.53 -3.78 9.91
CA LEU A 42 19.54 -3.64 10.95
C LEU A 42 20.62 -2.60 10.63
N SER A 43 20.76 -2.20 9.36
CA SER A 43 21.57 -1.06 8.97
C SER A 43 20.75 0.22 8.85
N ALA A 44 19.43 0.13 8.68
CA ALA A 44 18.52 1.27 8.69
C ALA A 44 18.26 1.79 10.10
N VAL A 45 17.89 0.89 11.02
CA VAL A 45 17.66 1.14 12.44
C VAL A 45 18.62 0.25 13.23
N VAL A 46 19.74 0.85 13.60
CA VAL A 46 20.93 0.18 14.09
C VAL A 46 20.86 0.05 15.62
N PRO A 47 20.99 -1.17 16.18
CA PRO A 47 21.18 -1.34 17.62
C PRO A 47 22.47 -0.64 18.09
N THR A 48 22.41 0.06 19.22
CA THR A 48 23.55 0.85 19.75
C THR A 48 24.66 0.02 20.40
N ASP A 49 24.50 -1.30 20.52
CA ASP A 49 25.57 -2.21 20.98
C ASP A 49 26.65 -2.39 19.90
N GLU A 50 27.64 -1.49 19.88
CA GLU A 50 28.72 -1.53 18.89
C GLU A 50 29.56 -2.81 18.96
N ALA A 51 29.73 -3.40 20.14
CA ALA A 51 30.53 -4.62 20.28
C ALA A 51 29.85 -5.80 19.60
N LEU A 52 28.54 -5.96 19.84
CA LEU A 52 27.72 -6.94 19.15
C LEU A 52 27.66 -6.65 17.65
N MET A 53 27.38 -5.41 17.26
CA MET A 53 27.22 -5.06 15.84
C MET A 53 28.51 -5.25 15.05
N ARG A 54 29.67 -4.93 15.64
CA ARG A 54 30.98 -5.17 15.02
C ARG A 54 31.28 -6.67 14.90
N LYS A 55 30.88 -7.47 15.89
CA LYS A 55 31.04 -8.93 15.86
C LYS A 55 30.17 -9.60 14.79
N VAL A 56 28.90 -9.22 14.70
CA VAL A 56 27.92 -9.89 13.81
C VAL A 56 27.82 -9.28 12.42
N ARG A 57 28.28 -8.03 12.23
CA ARG A 57 28.17 -7.27 10.97
C ARG A 57 29.45 -6.51 10.61
N GLY A 58 30.63 -7.00 11.00
CA GLY A 58 31.90 -6.27 10.88
C GLY A 58 32.18 -5.60 9.52
N GLY A 59 31.84 -6.26 8.41
CA GLY A 59 32.06 -5.71 7.06
C GLY A 59 31.16 -4.53 6.67
N ILE A 60 30.04 -4.34 7.37
CA ILE A 60 29.04 -3.27 7.12
C ILE A 60 28.65 -2.58 8.43
N PHE A 61 29.56 -2.60 9.41
CA PHE A 61 29.34 -2.00 10.72
C PHE A 61 29.23 -0.48 10.60
N ILE A 62 28.32 0.11 11.37
CA ILE A 62 28.06 1.55 11.41
C ILE A 62 28.30 2.04 12.83
N PRO A 63 29.28 2.94 13.06
CA PRO A 63 29.59 3.42 14.41
C PRO A 63 28.48 4.32 14.93
N ASN A 64 28.24 4.25 16.24
CA ASN A 64 27.23 5.08 16.93
C ASN A 64 27.47 6.57 16.72
N SER A 65 28.73 6.99 16.63
CA SER A 65 29.11 8.39 16.35
C SER A 65 28.62 8.92 15.00
N SER A 66 28.25 8.02 14.08
CA SER A 66 27.65 8.38 12.79
C SER A 66 26.13 8.30 12.79
N LEU A 67 25.50 7.67 13.78
CA LEU A 67 24.05 7.47 13.81
C LEU A 67 23.31 8.72 14.27
N ILE A 68 22.06 8.85 13.80
CA ILE A 68 21.10 9.80 14.35
C ILE A 68 20.41 9.10 15.52
N PRO A 69 20.53 9.59 16.77
CA PRO A 69 19.94 8.90 17.91
C PRO A 69 18.41 8.91 17.83
N LEU A 70 17.77 7.74 18.00
CA LEU A 70 16.32 7.63 18.14
C LEU A 70 15.94 7.50 19.62
N ASP A 71 16.58 6.56 20.31
CA ASP A 71 16.46 6.32 21.74
C ASP A 71 17.77 5.73 22.30
N ARG A 72 17.71 5.09 23.49
CA ARG A 72 18.88 4.47 24.14
C ARG A 72 19.39 3.24 23.40
N GLU A 73 18.51 2.50 22.73
CA GLU A 73 18.78 1.18 22.16
C GLU A 73 19.02 1.22 20.66
N PHE A 74 18.50 2.23 19.96
CA PHE A 74 18.55 2.35 18.51
C PHE A 74 18.99 3.73 18.00
N GLY A 75 19.72 3.70 16.90
CA GLY A 75 20.04 4.86 16.07
C GLY A 75 19.60 4.66 14.63
N LEU A 76 19.23 5.75 13.97
CA LEU A 76 18.83 5.78 12.58
C LEU A 76 20.04 6.07 11.67
N HIS A 77 20.11 5.36 10.54
CA HIS A 77 21.12 5.60 9.51
C HIS A 77 21.09 7.06 9.00
N PRO A 78 22.23 7.74 8.77
CA PRO A 78 22.27 9.13 8.27
C PRO A 78 21.51 9.38 6.96
N ALA A 79 21.53 8.40 6.05
CA ALA A 79 20.77 8.44 4.81
C ALA A 79 19.25 8.58 5.03
N LEU A 80 18.76 8.18 6.21
CA LEU A 80 17.36 8.24 6.61
C LEU A 80 17.06 9.49 7.46
N LYS A 81 17.96 10.48 7.54
CA LYS A 81 17.74 11.72 8.32
C LYS A 81 16.42 12.44 8.07
N ARG A 82 15.85 12.27 6.87
CA ARG A 82 14.56 12.89 6.50
C ARG A 82 13.37 12.30 7.27
N PHE A 83 13.53 11.17 7.96
CA PHE A 83 12.52 10.58 8.83
C PHE A 83 12.58 11.13 10.26
N LEU A 84 13.66 11.81 10.67
CA LEU A 84 13.79 12.34 12.03
C LEU A 84 12.65 13.32 12.41
N PRO A 85 12.22 14.26 11.55
CA PRO A 85 11.10 15.14 11.89
C PRO A 85 9.79 14.38 12.16
N LEU A 86 9.55 13.27 11.44
CA LEU A 86 8.36 12.43 11.66
C LEU A 86 8.45 11.65 12.97
N TRP A 87 9.65 11.20 13.33
CA TRP A 87 9.92 10.57 14.63
C TRP A 87 9.67 11.55 15.78
N GLU A 88 10.25 12.74 15.71
CA GLU A 88 10.10 13.79 16.72
C GLU A 88 8.64 14.25 16.86
N ALA A 89 7.90 14.33 15.74
CA ALA A 89 6.48 14.66 15.72
C ALA A 89 5.57 13.51 16.21
N LYS A 90 6.11 12.32 16.48
CA LYS A 90 5.36 11.09 16.81
C LYS A 90 4.40 10.62 15.70
N GLU A 91 4.76 10.90 14.45
CA GLU A 91 4.05 10.48 13.24
C GLU A 91 4.71 9.25 12.58
N LEU A 92 5.88 8.83 13.08
CA LEU A 92 6.59 7.63 12.67
C LEU A 92 6.70 6.66 13.84
N ALA A 93 6.26 5.42 13.62
CA ALA A 93 6.54 4.29 14.50
C ALA A 93 7.49 3.32 13.79
N ILE A 94 8.49 2.83 14.51
CA ILE A 94 9.42 1.81 14.05
C ILE A 94 9.16 0.55 14.87
N VAL A 95 8.86 -0.56 14.18
CA VAL A 95 8.66 -1.86 14.82
C VAL A 95 9.78 -2.78 14.37
N ASN A 96 10.74 -2.99 15.26
CA ASN A 96 11.89 -3.86 15.04
C ASN A 96 11.62 -5.27 15.56
N THR A 97 12.52 -6.20 15.25
CA THR A 97 12.49 -7.59 15.75
C THR A 97 11.24 -8.38 15.37
N ILE A 98 10.58 -7.96 14.28
CA ILE A 98 9.48 -8.70 13.66
C ILE A 98 9.99 -9.57 12.52
N GLY A 99 9.37 -10.73 12.34
CA GLY A 99 9.72 -11.67 11.28
C GLY A 99 8.60 -12.66 11.02
N ALA A 100 8.68 -13.33 9.88
CA ALA A 100 7.81 -14.44 9.56
C ALA A 100 8.00 -15.59 10.58
N PRO A 101 6.92 -16.29 11.01
CA PRO A 101 7.04 -17.45 11.91
C PRO A 101 7.72 -18.65 11.22
N THR A 102 7.78 -18.66 9.90
CA THR A 102 8.47 -19.66 9.08
C THR A 102 9.41 -18.96 8.12
N HIS A 103 10.59 -19.54 7.92
CA HIS A 103 11.58 -19.00 7.00
C HIS A 103 11.83 -19.95 5.83
N SER A 104 11.80 -19.40 4.62
CA SER A 104 12.25 -20.03 3.38
C SER A 104 13.58 -19.42 2.93
N ARG A 105 14.40 -20.20 2.24
CA ARG A 105 15.60 -19.67 1.54
C ARG A 105 15.25 -19.10 0.16
N SER A 106 13.98 -19.20 -0.27
CA SER A 106 13.49 -18.64 -1.52
C SER A 106 12.99 -17.22 -1.30
N HIS A 107 13.63 -16.27 -2.00
CA HIS A 107 13.19 -14.88 -2.02
C HIS A 107 11.77 -14.71 -2.59
N PHE A 108 11.33 -15.62 -3.48
CA PHE A 108 9.97 -15.58 -4.02
C PHE A 108 8.93 -16.06 -3.00
N ASP A 109 9.27 -17.08 -2.21
CA ASP A 109 8.38 -17.65 -1.20
C ASP A 109 8.21 -16.67 -0.05
N GLU A 110 9.29 -16.05 0.43
CA GLU A 110 9.25 -15.05 1.50
C GLU A 110 8.40 -13.83 1.12
N ILE A 111 8.53 -13.35 -0.12
CA ILE A 111 7.68 -12.26 -0.63
C ILE A 111 6.22 -12.68 -0.67
N ALA A 112 5.93 -13.89 -1.16
CA ALA A 112 4.58 -14.41 -1.20
C ALA A 112 4.00 -14.57 0.21
N ASP A 113 4.78 -15.07 1.15
CA ASP A 113 4.38 -15.31 2.53
C ASP A 113 4.01 -14.02 3.26
N VAL A 114 4.82 -12.97 3.12
CA VAL A 114 4.49 -11.63 3.65
C VAL A 114 3.24 -11.07 2.94
N ALA A 115 3.11 -11.28 1.63
CA ALA A 115 1.97 -10.79 0.88
C ALA A 115 0.65 -11.47 1.26
N TYR A 116 0.68 -12.77 1.52
CA TYR A 116 -0.47 -13.54 1.98
C TYR A 116 -0.74 -13.35 3.47
N ALA A 117 0.31 -13.23 4.29
CA ALA A 117 0.25 -13.21 5.76
C ALA A 117 -0.67 -14.31 6.33
N ALA A 118 -0.61 -15.51 5.73
CA ALA A 118 -1.44 -16.68 6.06
C ALA A 118 -0.53 -17.88 6.35
N TYR A 119 0.39 -17.69 7.30
CA TYR A 119 1.39 -18.68 7.66
C TYR A 119 0.73 -19.95 8.22
N GLY A 120 1.10 -21.11 7.69
CA GLY A 120 0.53 -22.40 8.09
C GLY A 120 -0.79 -22.77 7.40
N GLU A 121 -1.38 -21.89 6.60
CA GLU A 121 -2.55 -22.23 5.78
C GLU A 121 -2.12 -22.91 4.48
N LYS A 122 -2.71 -24.08 4.18
CA LYS A 122 -2.45 -24.81 2.92
C LYS A 122 -2.98 -24.07 1.68
N ASP A 123 -4.02 -23.26 1.86
CA ASP A 123 -4.75 -22.58 0.80
C ASP A 123 -4.57 -21.06 0.90
N LYS A 124 -3.42 -20.55 0.44
CA LYS A 124 -3.13 -19.11 0.35
C LYS A 124 -3.94 -18.46 -0.80
N ARG A 125 -5.25 -18.32 -0.61
CA ARG A 125 -6.19 -17.92 -1.67
C ARG A 125 -6.25 -16.41 -1.92
N SER A 126 -5.87 -15.59 -0.94
CA SER A 126 -5.87 -14.12 -1.08
C SER A 126 -4.84 -13.43 -0.21
N GLY A 127 -4.32 -12.29 -0.67
CA GLY A 127 -3.43 -11.41 0.07
C GLY A 127 -4.11 -10.74 1.25
N TRP A 128 -3.34 -10.32 2.26
CA TRP A 128 -3.92 -9.74 3.47
C TRP A 128 -4.68 -8.43 3.21
N MET A 129 -4.24 -7.65 2.20
CA MET A 129 -4.92 -6.42 1.82
C MET A 129 -6.26 -6.70 1.13
N ALA A 130 -6.33 -7.77 0.32
CA ALA A 130 -7.61 -8.21 -0.26
C ALA A 130 -8.59 -8.63 0.84
N ARG A 131 -8.13 -9.39 1.84
CA ARG A 131 -8.96 -9.77 2.99
C ARG A 131 -9.41 -8.55 3.80
N PHE A 132 -8.54 -7.54 3.96
CA PHE A 132 -8.90 -6.28 4.60
C PHE A 132 -10.01 -5.55 3.84
N LEU A 133 -9.92 -5.46 2.50
CA LEU A 133 -10.95 -4.82 1.68
C LEU A 133 -12.27 -5.60 1.67
N ASP A 134 -12.21 -6.94 1.65
CA ASP A 134 -13.39 -7.82 1.74
C ASP A 134 -14.20 -7.56 3.02
N VAL A 135 -13.52 -7.31 4.15
CA VAL A 135 -14.16 -7.03 5.44
C VAL A 135 -14.60 -5.56 5.56
N THR A 136 -13.82 -4.62 5.01
CA THR A 136 -14.08 -3.19 5.20
C THR A 136 -15.04 -2.58 4.19
N GLY A 137 -15.34 -3.26 3.08
CA GLY A 137 -16.41 -2.96 2.12
C GLY A 137 -16.51 -1.48 1.71
N SER A 138 -16.00 -1.08 0.54
CA SER A 138 -15.95 0.35 0.20
C SER A 138 -17.09 0.88 -0.67
N GLY A 139 -17.91 0.03 -1.30
CA GLY A 139 -18.94 0.48 -2.26
C GLY A 139 -18.40 1.26 -3.47
N SER A 140 -17.08 1.53 -3.54
CA SER A 140 -16.42 2.18 -4.66
C SER A 140 -16.05 1.14 -5.72
N VAL A 141 -16.04 1.61 -6.96
CA VAL A 141 -15.65 0.85 -8.14
C VAL A 141 -14.12 0.61 -8.16
N VAL A 142 -13.35 1.53 -7.57
CA VAL A 142 -11.89 1.43 -7.43
C VAL A 142 -11.54 1.30 -5.96
N GLN A 143 -11.48 0.06 -5.46
CA GLN A 143 -11.24 -0.21 -4.04
C GLN A 143 -9.76 -0.24 -3.68
N SER A 144 -8.92 -0.75 -4.60
CA SER A 144 -7.46 -0.75 -4.47
C SER A 144 -6.76 -0.47 -5.78
N VAL A 145 -5.60 0.18 -5.68
CA VAL A 145 -4.74 0.48 -6.83
C VAL A 145 -3.32 0.00 -6.56
N GLY A 146 -2.86 -0.95 -7.36
CA GLY A 146 -1.48 -1.39 -7.34
C GLY A 146 -0.64 -0.67 -8.37
N ILE A 147 0.33 0.12 -7.94
CA ILE A 147 1.25 0.83 -8.85
C ILE A 147 2.60 0.08 -8.94
N GLY A 148 2.74 -0.76 -9.96
CA GLY A 148 3.96 -1.54 -10.21
C GLY A 148 3.78 -3.01 -10.51
N SER A 149 4.92 -3.73 -10.53
CA SER A 149 4.98 -5.14 -10.87
C SER A 149 4.72 -6.11 -9.71
N THR A 150 4.61 -5.63 -8.47
CA THR A 150 4.61 -6.49 -7.26
C THR A 150 3.27 -6.58 -6.54
N THR A 151 2.26 -5.81 -6.93
CA THR A 151 1.05 -5.68 -6.13
C THR A 151 0.14 -6.90 -6.17
N LYS A 152 0.21 -7.72 -7.24
CA LYS A 152 -0.74 -8.82 -7.49
C LYS A 152 -0.89 -9.81 -6.32
N GLN A 153 0.16 -10.09 -5.56
CA GLN A 153 0.10 -11.04 -4.45
C GLN A 153 -0.49 -10.43 -3.16
N LEU A 154 -0.28 -9.13 -2.94
CA LEU A 154 -0.78 -8.40 -1.75
C LEU A 154 -2.28 -8.14 -1.82
N VAL A 155 -2.77 -7.83 -3.01
CA VAL A 155 -4.15 -7.45 -3.28
C VAL A 155 -4.92 -8.50 -4.07
N GLY A 156 -4.33 -9.64 -4.40
CA GLY A 156 -5.02 -10.75 -5.07
C GLY A 156 -6.03 -11.41 -4.14
N GLY A 157 -7.26 -11.64 -4.61
CA GLY A 157 -8.34 -12.25 -3.85
C GLY A 157 -9.63 -12.37 -4.67
N LYS A 158 -10.80 -12.44 -4.02
CA LYS A 158 -12.11 -12.48 -4.72
C LYS A 158 -12.38 -11.20 -5.52
N VAL A 159 -11.86 -10.06 -5.05
CA VAL A 159 -11.85 -8.79 -5.78
C VAL A 159 -10.51 -8.64 -6.50
N ALA A 160 -10.53 -8.54 -7.83
CA ALA A 160 -9.32 -8.36 -8.62
C ALA A 160 -8.84 -6.90 -8.56
N PRO A 161 -7.61 -6.63 -8.09
CA PRO A 161 -7.10 -5.27 -8.01
C PRO A 161 -6.74 -4.71 -9.38
N VAL A 162 -6.99 -3.42 -9.57
CA VAL A 162 -6.52 -2.69 -10.74
C VAL A 162 -5.01 -2.48 -10.59
N ASN A 163 -4.22 -3.16 -11.41
CA ASN A 163 -2.76 -3.03 -11.43
C ASN A 163 -2.34 -2.14 -12.60
N VAL A 164 -1.65 -1.05 -12.30
CA VAL A 164 -1.19 -0.07 -13.28
C VAL A 164 0.32 0.14 -13.15
N ASN A 165 1.01 0.30 -14.27
CA ASN A 165 2.44 0.66 -14.23
C ASN A 165 2.64 2.16 -13.99
N ALA A 166 1.72 2.98 -14.51
CA ALA A 166 1.56 4.41 -14.27
C ALA A 166 0.09 4.75 -14.49
N ILE A 167 -0.44 5.72 -13.74
CA ILE A 167 -1.85 6.17 -13.90
C ILE A 167 -2.09 6.70 -15.30
N ASN A 168 -1.07 7.30 -15.90
CA ASN A 168 -1.17 7.83 -17.26
C ASN A 168 -1.43 6.77 -18.34
N ASN A 169 -1.16 5.51 -18.04
CA ASN A 169 -1.39 4.39 -18.97
C ASN A 169 -2.71 3.67 -18.68
N PHE A 170 -3.47 4.12 -17.68
CA PHE A 170 -4.74 3.53 -17.28
C PHE A 170 -5.88 4.51 -17.55
N ARG A 171 -6.14 4.69 -18.84
CA ARG A 171 -7.19 5.57 -19.37
C ARG A 171 -7.77 4.92 -20.60
N LEU A 172 -9.08 5.09 -20.78
CA LEU A 172 -9.74 4.70 -22.02
C LEU A 172 -9.61 5.88 -22.98
N ASP A 173 -8.69 5.78 -23.93
CA ASP A 173 -8.70 6.69 -25.08
C ASP A 173 -9.96 6.41 -25.91
N SER A 174 -10.47 7.43 -26.60
CA SER A 174 -11.76 7.33 -27.31
C SER A 174 -11.77 6.12 -28.25
N ILE A 175 -12.77 5.23 -28.10
CA ILE A 175 -12.94 4.08 -28.98
C ILE A 175 -13.88 4.52 -30.11
N TYR A 176 -13.39 4.53 -31.36
CA TYR A 176 -14.14 5.05 -32.51
C TYR A 176 -14.66 6.49 -32.34
N GLY A 177 -13.95 7.32 -31.56
CA GLY A 177 -14.35 8.71 -31.29
C GLY A 177 -15.32 8.88 -30.11
N TYR A 178 -15.79 7.79 -29.52
CA TYR A 178 -16.67 7.82 -28.34
C TYR A 178 -15.86 7.88 -27.05
N ARG A 179 -16.30 8.74 -26.13
CA ARG A 179 -15.72 8.85 -24.79
C ARG A 179 -16.20 7.71 -23.90
N ALA A 180 -15.57 7.55 -22.74
CA ALA A 180 -15.95 6.54 -21.75
C ALA A 180 -17.44 6.66 -21.35
N GLU A 181 -17.94 7.89 -21.20
CA GLU A 181 -19.33 8.16 -20.84
C GLU A 181 -20.31 7.70 -21.93
N ASP A 182 -19.95 7.90 -23.20
CA ASP A 182 -20.76 7.51 -24.36
C ASP A 182 -20.88 5.97 -24.45
N LEU A 183 -19.78 5.26 -24.17
CA LEU A 183 -19.77 3.80 -24.17
C LEU A 183 -20.62 3.22 -23.03
N ALA A 184 -20.59 3.83 -21.85
CA ALA A 184 -21.46 3.44 -20.74
C ALA A 184 -22.94 3.69 -21.07
N GLY A 185 -23.26 4.81 -21.72
CA GLY A 185 -24.61 5.12 -22.21
C GLY A 185 -25.12 4.10 -23.23
N PHE A 186 -24.28 3.71 -24.19
CA PHE A 186 -24.63 2.69 -25.18
C PHE A 186 -24.96 1.33 -24.53
N ILE A 187 -24.22 0.93 -23.49
CA ILE A 187 -24.50 -0.31 -22.74
C ILE A 187 -25.86 -0.22 -22.05
N ASP A 188 -26.21 0.93 -21.46
CA ASP A 188 -27.52 1.13 -20.84
C ASP A 188 -28.67 1.09 -21.85
N GLU A 189 -28.51 1.74 -22.99
CA GLU A 189 -29.53 1.76 -24.05
C GLU A 189 -29.79 0.37 -24.63
N THR A 190 -28.74 -0.43 -24.83
CA THR A 190 -28.85 -1.74 -25.47
C THR A 190 -29.14 -2.89 -24.50
N HIS A 191 -28.68 -2.78 -23.25
CA HIS A 191 -28.72 -3.88 -22.27
C HIS A 191 -29.36 -3.51 -20.92
N GLY A 192 -29.84 -2.27 -20.73
CA GLY A 192 -30.42 -1.80 -19.47
C GLY A 192 -31.82 -2.32 -19.16
N ARG A 193 -32.48 -3.02 -20.11
CA ARG A 193 -33.83 -3.59 -19.92
C ARG A 193 -33.87 -4.76 -18.94
N TRP A 194 -32.74 -5.44 -18.70
CA TRP A 194 -32.64 -6.60 -17.81
C TRP A 194 -31.37 -6.51 -16.96
N THR A 195 -31.39 -7.06 -15.75
CA THR A 195 -30.19 -7.17 -14.92
C THR A 195 -29.17 -8.07 -15.59
N ASN A 196 -28.06 -7.46 -16.03
CA ASN A 196 -27.01 -8.14 -16.77
C ASN A 196 -25.68 -7.97 -16.03
N VAL A 197 -25.15 -9.09 -15.51
CA VAL A 197 -23.92 -9.12 -14.71
C VAL A 197 -22.71 -8.60 -15.49
N TRP A 198 -22.60 -8.95 -16.78
CA TRP A 198 -21.49 -8.46 -17.59
C TRP A 198 -21.62 -6.97 -17.91
N ALA A 199 -22.84 -6.47 -18.15
CA ALA A 199 -23.07 -5.05 -18.41
C ALA A 199 -22.75 -4.20 -17.17
N THR A 200 -23.13 -4.66 -15.97
CA THR A 200 -22.74 -4.03 -14.70
C THR A 200 -21.23 -4.02 -14.50
N GLN A 201 -20.53 -5.11 -14.82
CA GLN A 201 -19.07 -5.19 -14.71
C GLN A 201 -18.36 -4.29 -15.73
N ALA A 202 -18.86 -4.22 -16.97
CA ALA A 202 -18.33 -3.37 -18.02
C ALA A 202 -18.48 -1.88 -17.66
N LYS A 203 -19.68 -1.45 -17.23
CA LYS A 203 -19.93 -0.08 -16.77
C LYS A 203 -19.07 0.29 -15.56
N SER A 204 -18.91 -0.63 -14.61
CA SER A 204 -18.00 -0.45 -13.47
C SER A 204 -16.57 -0.23 -13.96
N THR A 205 -16.08 -1.04 -14.90
CA THR A 205 -14.73 -0.88 -15.45
C THR A 205 -14.54 0.45 -16.16
N ILE A 206 -15.52 0.88 -16.97
CA ILE A 206 -15.50 2.16 -17.68
C ILE A 206 -15.47 3.33 -16.69
N ARG A 207 -16.30 3.28 -15.64
CA ARG A 207 -16.30 4.29 -14.58
C ARG A 207 -14.97 4.33 -13.85
N ALA A 208 -14.38 3.19 -13.51
CA ALA A 208 -13.05 3.14 -12.90
C ALA A 208 -11.97 3.81 -13.76
N LEU A 209 -12.00 3.56 -15.07
CA LEU A 209 -11.05 4.16 -16.02
C LEU A 209 -11.20 5.68 -16.08
N ASP A 210 -12.43 6.18 -16.11
CA ASP A 210 -12.71 7.62 -16.11
C ASP A 210 -12.27 8.30 -14.78
N GLU A 211 -12.59 7.70 -13.64
CA GLU A 211 -12.19 8.23 -12.32
C GLU A 211 -10.65 8.26 -12.16
N ILE A 212 -9.95 7.22 -12.61
CA ILE A 212 -8.47 7.19 -12.59
C ILE A 212 -7.88 8.21 -13.57
N ALA A 213 -8.49 8.40 -14.74
CA ALA A 213 -8.06 9.41 -15.71
C ALA A 213 -8.19 10.84 -15.14
N LYS A 214 -9.31 11.15 -14.48
CA LYS A 214 -9.52 12.42 -13.77
C LYS A 214 -8.49 12.63 -12.67
N ALA A 215 -8.17 11.57 -11.90
CA ALA A 215 -7.12 11.65 -10.89
C ALA A 215 -5.75 12.00 -11.50
N GLY A 216 -5.39 11.42 -12.64
CA GLY A 216 -4.15 11.74 -13.35
C GLY A 216 -4.03 13.20 -13.84
N ALA A 217 -5.15 13.92 -13.94
CA ALA A 217 -5.16 15.35 -14.28
C ALA A 217 -4.83 16.26 -13.09
N ILE A 218 -4.88 15.73 -11.86
CA ILE A 218 -4.61 16.51 -10.64
C ILE A 218 -3.14 16.91 -10.58
N ARG A 219 -2.92 18.23 -10.49
CA ARG A 219 -1.59 18.80 -10.29
C ARG A 219 -1.26 18.87 -8.79
N SER A 220 -0.04 18.47 -8.46
CA SER A 220 0.53 18.63 -7.12
C SER A 220 1.49 19.82 -7.11
N ASN A 221 1.45 20.61 -6.02
CA ASN A 221 2.42 21.67 -5.76
C ASN A 221 3.70 21.11 -5.10
N VAL A 222 3.74 19.81 -4.80
CA VAL A 222 4.90 19.12 -4.25
C VAL A 222 5.82 18.68 -5.38
N THR A 223 7.12 18.95 -5.23
CA THR A 223 8.14 18.47 -6.17
C THR A 223 8.54 17.03 -5.83
N TYR A 224 8.27 16.10 -6.74
CA TYR A 224 8.70 14.70 -6.63
C TYR A 224 10.00 14.48 -7.40
N PRO A 225 10.94 13.65 -6.90
CA PRO A 225 12.13 13.28 -7.64
C PRO A 225 11.80 12.70 -9.02
N SER A 226 12.65 12.96 -10.02
CA SER A 226 12.53 12.42 -11.38
C SER A 226 12.99 10.96 -11.46
N THR A 227 12.47 10.12 -10.57
CA THR A 227 12.75 8.68 -10.48
C THR A 227 11.47 7.89 -10.63
N GLY A 228 11.55 6.61 -10.99
CA GLY A 228 10.36 5.74 -11.07
C GLY A 228 9.57 5.69 -9.75
N THR A 229 10.25 5.70 -8.61
CA THR A 229 9.60 5.77 -7.28
C THR A 229 8.94 7.13 -7.04
N GLY A 230 9.61 8.24 -7.40
CA GLY A 230 9.04 9.58 -7.26
C GLY A 230 7.77 9.76 -8.11
N GLN A 231 7.74 9.19 -9.32
CA GLN A 231 6.55 9.15 -10.16
C GLN A 231 5.41 8.34 -9.52
N ARG A 232 5.69 7.19 -8.92
CA ARG A 232 4.67 6.37 -8.24
C ARG A 232 4.05 7.08 -7.04
N PHE A 233 4.84 7.77 -6.23
CA PHE A 233 4.30 8.56 -5.11
C PHE A 233 3.47 9.75 -5.58
N ARG A 234 3.83 10.37 -6.71
CA ARG A 234 3.02 11.41 -7.36
C ARG A 234 1.67 10.86 -7.80
N ASP A 235 1.68 9.69 -8.42
CA ASP A 235 0.49 8.99 -8.89
C ASP A 235 -0.43 8.61 -7.71
N VAL A 236 0.10 7.99 -6.65
CA VAL A 236 -0.67 7.70 -5.42
C VAL A 236 -1.29 8.97 -4.85
N ALA A 237 -0.51 10.05 -4.69
CA ALA A 237 -1.03 11.32 -4.16
C ALA A 237 -2.15 11.92 -5.02
N ALA A 238 -2.07 11.76 -6.35
CA ALA A 238 -3.12 12.19 -7.27
C ALA A 238 -4.42 11.39 -7.07
N LEU A 239 -4.34 10.07 -6.90
CA LEU A 239 -5.51 9.22 -6.60
C LEU A 239 -6.17 9.60 -5.28
N LEU A 240 -5.37 9.80 -4.23
CA LEU A 240 -5.88 10.20 -2.91
C LEU A 240 -6.59 11.56 -2.98
N LYS A 241 -5.98 12.53 -3.67
CA LYS A 241 -6.55 13.87 -3.83
C LYS A 241 -7.80 13.91 -4.71
N ALA A 242 -7.96 12.94 -5.63
CA ALA A 242 -9.15 12.82 -6.46
C ALA A 242 -10.38 12.33 -5.67
N GLY A 243 -10.19 11.73 -4.50
CA GLY A 243 -11.30 11.26 -3.67
C GLY A 243 -12.11 10.13 -4.30
N ILE A 244 -11.54 9.37 -5.24
CA ILE A 244 -12.23 8.31 -6.00
C ILE A 244 -12.53 7.03 -5.18
N GLY A 245 -12.37 7.10 -3.85
CA GLY A 245 -12.70 6.02 -2.92
C GLY A 245 -11.67 4.89 -2.82
N VAL A 246 -10.42 5.12 -3.24
CA VAL A 246 -9.30 4.20 -3.01
C VAL A 246 -9.03 4.08 -1.51
N ARG A 247 -8.91 2.85 -1.01
CA ARG A 247 -8.64 2.58 0.42
C ARG A 247 -7.33 1.83 0.66
N ALA A 248 -6.72 1.25 -0.38
CA ALA A 248 -5.46 0.51 -0.31
C ALA A 248 -4.66 0.49 -1.63
#